data_AF-A0A2N3AZG5-F1
#
_entry.id   AF-A0A2N3AZG5-F1
#
_cell.length_a   1.000
_cell.length_b   1.000
_cell.length_c   1.000
_cell.angle_alpha   90.00
_cell.angle_beta   90.00
_cell.angle_gamma   90.00
#
_symmetry.space_group_name_H-M   'P 1'
#
loop_
_entity.id
_entity.type
_entity.pdbx_description
1 polymer ?
#
loop_
_entity_poly.entity_id
_entity_poly.type
_entity_poly.pdbx_seq_one_letter_code
_entity_poly.pdbx_strand_id
1 'polypeptide(L)'
;MRSAHLIVLTLAALALQGCLARAAVDVVTLPVKAASAGVDAVTTSQSEADEKRGREIRKREERLGALERDYDRQMERCGDGDDAACDKAQAIRAEMNALMRGVPVEPEG
;
A
#
# COMPACT_ATOMS: atom_id res chain seq x y z
N MET A 1 31.86 60.61 -9.22
CA MET A 1 31.58 59.45 -8.33
C MET A 1 30.13 59.41 -7.83
N ARG A 2 29.51 60.54 -7.42
CA ARG A 2 28.11 60.59 -6.93
C ARG A 2 27.05 60.04 -7.90
N SER A 3 27.20 60.27 -9.20
CA SER A 3 26.26 59.83 -10.23
C SER A 3 26.23 58.30 -10.44
N ALA A 4 27.38 57.64 -10.27
CA ALA A 4 27.48 56.18 -10.37
C ALA A 4 26.78 55.48 -9.20
N HIS A 5 26.86 56.05 -7.99
CA HIS A 5 26.15 55.53 -6.82
C HIS A 5 24.62 55.61 -6.97
N LEU A 6 24.10 56.67 -7.60
CA LEU A 6 22.66 56.80 -7.85
C LEU A 6 22.15 55.76 -8.85
N ILE A 7 22.93 55.43 -9.89
CA ILE A 7 22.58 54.42 -10.90
C ILE A 7 22.62 53.00 -10.30
N VAL A 8 23.60 52.71 -9.44
CA VAL A 8 23.67 51.41 -8.76
C VAL A 8 22.51 51.24 -7.78
N LEU A 9 22.10 52.32 -7.09
CA LEU A 9 20.98 52.28 -6.14
C LEU A 9 19.64 52.03 -6.83
N THR A 10 19.40 52.63 -8.01
CA THR A 10 18.18 52.41 -8.78
C THR A 10 18.11 51.01 -9.41
N LEU A 11 19.24 50.49 -9.89
CA LEU A 11 19.34 49.10 -10.37
C LEU A 11 19.12 48.09 -9.23
N ALA A 12 19.69 48.34 -8.05
CA ALA A 12 19.45 47.51 -6.87
C ALA A 12 17.98 47.56 -6.42
N ALA A 13 17.36 48.74 -6.46
CA ALA A 13 15.93 48.88 -6.17
C ALA A 13 15.10 48.06 -7.16
N LEU A 14 15.34 48.17 -8.48
CA LEU A 14 14.61 47.39 -9.50
C LEU A 14 14.79 45.88 -9.37
N ALA A 15 16.01 45.42 -9.03
CA ALA A 15 16.29 44.00 -8.80
C ALA A 15 15.55 43.44 -7.57
N LEU A 16 15.37 44.25 -6.52
CA LEU A 16 14.59 43.86 -5.34
C LEU A 16 13.08 43.72 -5.65
N GLN A 17 12.53 44.50 -6.58
CA GLN A 17 11.11 44.39 -6.98
C GLN A 17 10.79 43.00 -7.57
N GLY A 18 11.74 42.43 -8.33
CA GLY A 18 11.59 41.10 -8.93
C GLY A 18 11.67 39.95 -7.92
N CYS A 19 12.37 40.15 -6.80
CA CYS A 19 12.48 39.15 -5.74
C CYS A 19 11.18 39.07 -4.89
N LEU A 20 10.56 40.22 -4.62
CA LEU A 20 9.29 40.31 -3.89
C LEU A 20 8.12 39.69 -4.66
N ALA A 21 8.07 39.88 -5.98
CA ALA A 21 7.05 39.27 -6.83
C ALA A 21 7.11 37.74 -6.80
N ARG A 22 8.31 37.14 -6.79
CA ARG A 22 8.50 35.68 -6.75
C ARG A 22 8.12 35.10 -5.38
N ALA A 23 8.51 35.77 -4.30
CA ALA A 23 8.12 35.38 -2.94
C ALA A 23 6.60 35.44 -2.72
N ALA A 24 5.91 36.46 -3.24
CA ALA A 24 4.46 36.57 -3.13
C ALA A 24 3.72 35.45 -3.90
N VAL A 25 4.20 35.11 -5.10
CA VAL A 25 3.62 34.01 -5.89
C VAL A 25 3.86 32.65 -5.23
N ASP A 26 5.05 32.44 -4.65
CA ASP A 26 5.34 31.20 -3.92
C ASP A 26 4.50 31.08 -2.64
N VAL A 27 4.26 32.17 -1.90
CA VAL A 27 3.39 32.16 -0.70
C VAL A 27 1.93 31.86 -1.04
N VAL A 28 1.42 32.37 -2.17
CA VAL A 28 0.03 32.13 -2.59
C VAL A 28 -0.14 30.72 -3.18
N THR A 29 0.89 30.16 -3.82
CA THR A 29 0.83 28.82 -4.41
C THR A 29 1.24 27.70 -3.45
N LEU A 30 1.95 28.02 -2.36
CA LEU A 30 2.31 27.10 -1.28
C LEU A 30 1.12 26.35 -0.67
N PRO A 31 0.02 27.01 -0.25
CA PRO A 31 -1.10 26.31 0.39
C PRO A 31 -1.81 25.36 -0.57
N VAL A 32 -1.95 25.72 -1.85
CA VAL A 32 -2.56 24.82 -2.86
C VAL A 32 -1.70 23.58 -3.09
N LYS A 33 -0.38 23.74 -3.20
CA LYS A 33 0.56 22.61 -3.35
C LYS A 33 0.65 21.73 -2.10
N ALA A 34 0.62 22.32 -0.91
CA ALA A 34 0.64 21.58 0.35
C ALA A 34 -0.66 20.80 0.57
N ALA A 35 -1.81 21.40 0.24
CA ALA A 35 -3.10 20.72 0.31
C ALA A 35 -3.20 19.57 -0.71
N SER A 36 -2.77 19.78 -1.96
CA SER A 36 -2.81 18.73 -2.99
C SER A 36 -1.87 17.55 -2.66
N ALA A 37 -0.67 17.83 -2.15
CA ALA A 37 0.27 16.79 -1.73
C ALA A 37 -0.24 16.00 -0.50
N GLY A 38 -0.94 16.68 0.42
CA GLY A 38 -1.55 16.04 1.58
C GLY A 38 -2.71 15.11 1.22
N VAL A 39 -3.57 15.52 0.27
CA VAL A 39 -4.72 14.74 -0.20
C VAL A 39 -4.29 13.50 -0.99
N ASP A 40 -3.31 13.63 -1.89
CA ASP A 40 -2.81 12.48 -2.65
C ASP A 40 -2.21 11.42 -1.71
N ALA A 41 -1.42 11.82 -0.71
CA ALA A 41 -0.81 10.88 0.24
C ALA A 41 -1.83 10.08 1.08
N VAL A 42 -2.98 10.66 1.43
CA VAL A 42 -4.04 9.93 2.15
C VAL A 42 -4.91 9.07 1.24
N THR A 43 -5.03 9.41 -0.06
CA THR A 43 -5.80 8.63 -1.02
C THR A 43 -5.01 7.45 -1.62
N THR A 44 -3.67 7.56 -1.78
CA THR A 44 -2.87 6.40 -2.24
C THR A 44 -2.74 5.32 -1.17
N SER A 45 -2.67 5.73 0.11
CA SER A 45 -2.43 4.81 1.23
C SER A 45 -3.52 3.75 1.38
N GLN A 46 -4.77 4.05 1.00
CA GLN A 46 -5.88 3.09 1.04
C GLN A 46 -5.83 2.17 -0.18
N SER A 47 -5.63 2.73 -1.38
CA SER A 47 -5.58 1.97 -2.64
C SER A 47 -4.44 0.94 -2.66
N GLU A 48 -3.26 1.28 -2.16
CA GLU A 48 -2.13 0.34 -2.03
C GLU A 48 -2.36 -0.72 -0.94
N ALA A 49 -3.00 -0.36 0.17
CA ALA A 49 -3.33 -1.28 1.24
C ALA A 49 -4.37 -2.33 0.78
N ASP A 50 -5.39 -1.90 0.04
CA ASP A 50 -6.42 -2.76 -0.53
C ASP A 50 -5.87 -3.70 -1.60
N GLU A 51 -4.97 -3.21 -2.46
CA GLU A 51 -4.33 -4.05 -3.46
C GLU A 51 -3.44 -5.13 -2.83
N LYS A 52 -2.69 -4.77 -1.77
CA LYS A 52 -1.89 -5.71 -1.00
C LYS A 52 -2.77 -6.73 -0.27
N ARG A 53 -3.87 -6.30 0.35
CA ARG A 53 -4.85 -7.17 1.00
C ARG A 53 -5.46 -8.15 0.00
N GLY A 54 -5.86 -7.69 -1.18
CA GLY A 54 -6.41 -8.55 -2.24
C GLY A 54 -5.41 -9.60 -2.75
N ARG A 55 -4.12 -9.26 -2.86
CA ARG A 55 -3.06 -10.23 -3.22
C ARG A 55 -2.88 -11.31 -2.15
N GLU A 56 -2.90 -10.95 -0.87
CA GLU A 56 -2.77 -11.90 0.23
C GLU A 56 -3.97 -12.85 0.31
N ILE A 57 -5.20 -12.35 0.08
CA ILE A 57 -6.40 -13.17 0.02
C ILE A 57 -6.32 -14.20 -1.11
N ARG A 58 -5.96 -13.79 -2.34
CA ARG A 58 -5.84 -14.72 -3.48
C ARG A 58 -4.82 -15.83 -3.23
N LYS A 59 -3.61 -15.49 -2.76
CA LYS A 59 -2.58 -16.49 -2.44
C LYS A 59 -3.04 -17.48 -1.38
N ARG A 60 -3.82 -16.98 -0.41
CA ARG A 60 -4.36 -17.80 0.68
C ARG A 60 -5.45 -18.75 0.18
N GLU A 61 -6.37 -18.28 -0.65
CA GLU A 61 -7.39 -19.11 -1.29
C GLU A 61 -6.76 -20.19 -2.18
N GLU A 62 -5.74 -19.83 -2.97
CA GLU A 62 -4.98 -20.76 -3.80
C GLU A 62 -4.34 -21.88 -2.96
N ARG A 63 -3.70 -21.51 -1.83
CA ARG A 63 -3.10 -22.48 -0.91
C ARG A 63 -4.15 -23.38 -0.26
N LEU A 64 -5.28 -22.81 0.18
CA LEU A 64 -6.35 -23.60 0.80
C LEU A 64 -6.93 -24.60 -0.20
N GLY A 65 -7.21 -24.16 -1.43
CA GLY A 65 -7.72 -25.04 -2.48
C GLY A 65 -6.69 -26.08 -2.95
N ALA A 66 -5.39 -25.80 -2.86
CA ALA A 66 -4.36 -26.80 -3.11
C ALA A 66 -4.36 -27.90 -2.02
N LEU A 67 -4.40 -27.49 -0.75
CA LEU A 67 -4.47 -28.41 0.39
C LEU A 67 -5.76 -29.25 0.36
N GLU A 68 -6.90 -28.67 0.00
CA GLU A 68 -8.17 -29.38 -0.09
C GLU A 68 -8.12 -30.48 -1.18
N ARG A 69 -7.58 -30.16 -2.36
CA ARG A 69 -7.34 -31.15 -3.42
C ARG A 69 -6.38 -32.27 -2.99
N ASP A 70 -5.33 -31.94 -2.22
CA ASP A 70 -4.41 -32.93 -1.69
C ASP A 70 -5.06 -33.80 -0.62
N TYR A 71 -5.86 -33.20 0.26
CA TYR A 71 -6.62 -33.90 1.29
C TYR A 71 -7.52 -34.97 0.66
N ASP A 72 -8.30 -34.60 -0.36
CA ASP A 72 -9.22 -35.52 -1.05
C ASP A 72 -8.47 -36.71 -1.67
N ARG A 73 -7.33 -36.44 -2.34
CA ARG A 73 -6.45 -37.49 -2.88
C ARG A 73 -5.92 -38.44 -1.81
N GLN A 74 -5.49 -37.91 -0.67
CA GLN A 74 -4.98 -38.76 0.41
C GLN A 74 -6.11 -39.55 1.08
N MET A 75 -7.31 -38.99 1.17
CA MET A 75 -8.48 -39.69 1.71
C MET A 75 -8.93 -40.85 0.83
N GLU A 76 -8.89 -40.69 -0.49
CA GLU A 76 -9.16 -41.78 -1.43
C GLU A 76 -8.20 -42.96 -1.19
N ARG A 77 -6.88 -42.67 -1.17
CA ARG A 77 -5.84 -43.67 -0.90
C ARG A 77 -5.94 -44.30 0.49
N CYS A 78 -6.32 -43.50 1.48
CA CYS A 78 -6.60 -43.99 2.83
C CYS A 78 -7.76 -45.00 2.83
N GLY A 79 -8.82 -44.72 2.07
CA GLY A 79 -9.94 -45.65 1.86
C GLY A 79 -9.53 -46.95 1.16
N ASP A 80 -8.50 -46.88 0.30
CA ASP A 80 -7.89 -48.06 -0.36
C ASP A 80 -6.95 -48.87 0.56
N GLY A 81 -6.74 -48.43 1.81
CA GLY A 81 -5.93 -49.13 2.81
C GLY A 81 -4.49 -48.64 2.95
N ASP A 82 -4.14 -47.46 2.42
CA ASP A 82 -2.82 -46.83 2.63
C ASP A 82 -2.81 -46.05 3.96
N ASP A 83 -2.33 -46.69 5.03
CA ASP A 83 -2.21 -46.08 6.37
C ASP A 83 -1.38 -44.78 6.35
N ALA A 84 -0.32 -44.72 5.54
CA ALA A 84 0.51 -43.52 5.42
C ALA A 84 -0.24 -42.38 4.71
N ALA A 85 -1.17 -42.68 3.81
CA ALA A 85 -2.07 -41.69 3.24
C ALA A 85 -3.08 -41.18 4.27
N CYS A 86 -3.58 -42.05 5.16
CA CYS A 86 -4.45 -41.64 6.26
C CYS A 86 -3.76 -40.63 7.19
N ASP A 87 -2.50 -40.87 7.57
CA ASP A 87 -1.72 -39.95 8.40
C ASP A 87 -1.50 -38.60 7.69
N LYS A 88 -1.20 -38.63 6.39
CA LYS A 88 -1.05 -37.42 5.57
C LYS A 88 -2.35 -36.63 5.46
N ALA A 89 -3.49 -37.30 5.27
CA ALA A 89 -4.79 -36.63 5.23
C ALA A 89 -5.08 -35.90 6.55
N GLN A 90 -4.75 -36.52 7.69
CA GLN A 90 -4.90 -35.85 9.00
C GLN A 90 -3.98 -34.64 9.14
N ALA A 91 -2.72 -34.75 8.72
CA ALA A 91 -1.78 -33.63 8.74
C ALA A 91 -2.26 -32.46 7.86
N ILE A 92 -2.73 -32.74 6.65
CA ILE A 92 -3.28 -31.72 5.73
C ILE A 92 -4.51 -31.05 6.35
N ARG A 93 -5.42 -31.83 6.95
CA ARG A 93 -6.59 -31.30 7.64
C ARG A 93 -6.21 -30.39 8.81
N ALA A 94 -5.17 -30.72 9.56
CA ALA A 94 -4.66 -29.88 10.63
C ALA A 94 -4.09 -28.55 10.09
N GLU A 95 -3.37 -28.59 8.97
CA GLU A 95 -2.85 -27.40 8.30
C GLU A 95 -3.98 -26.49 7.78
N MET A 96 -4.99 -27.06 7.12
CA MET A 96 -6.18 -26.31 6.67
C MET A 96 -6.89 -25.62 7.84
N ASN A 97 -7.08 -26.33 8.96
CA ASN A 97 -7.69 -25.77 10.16
C ASN A 97 -6.86 -24.65 10.80
N ALA A 98 -5.53 -24.74 10.74
CA ALA A 98 -4.65 -23.68 11.23
C ALA A 98 -4.75 -22.43 10.34
N LEU A 99 -4.79 -22.61 9.02
CA LEU A 99 -4.99 -21.52 8.07
C LEU A 99 -6.36 -20.84 8.22
N MET A 100 -7.42 -21.60 8.48
CA MET A 100 -8.77 -21.06 8.71
C MET A 100 -8.91 -20.31 10.05
N ARG A 101 -8.20 -20.72 11.10
CA ARG A 101 -8.26 -20.03 12.41
C ARG A 101 -7.63 -18.63 12.41
N GLY A 102 -6.70 -18.37 11.49
CA GLY A 102 -6.08 -17.05 11.34
C GLY A 102 -6.93 -16.01 10.61
N VAL A 103 -8.22 -16.30 10.30
CA VAL A 103 -9.12 -15.36 9.61
C VAL A 103 -9.65 -14.33 10.60
N PRO A 104 -9.37 -13.03 10.40
CA PRO A 104 -10.18 -11.99 11.01
C PRO A 104 -11.57 -12.08 10.37
N VAL A 105 -12.58 -12.45 11.16
CA VAL A 105 -13.98 -12.28 10.76
C VAL A 105 -14.21 -10.79 10.66
N GLU A 106 -14.57 -10.28 9.48
CA GLU A 106 -15.01 -8.89 9.37
C GLU A 106 -16.23 -8.72 10.27
N PRO A 107 -16.27 -7.70 11.14
CA PRO A 107 -17.44 -7.48 11.98
C PRO A 107 -18.63 -7.22 11.05
N GLU A 108 -19.73 -7.93 11.29
CA GLU A 108 -21.00 -7.68 10.64
C GLU A 108 -21.39 -6.22 10.94
N GLY A 109 -21.30 -5.37 9.92
CA GLY A 109 -21.64 -3.95 9.98
C GLY A 109 -23.14 -3.73 9.78
#